data_AF-A0A7C5YMI1-F1
#
_entry.id   AF-A0A7C5YMI1-F1
#
_cell.length_a   1.000
_cell.length_b   1.000
_cell.length_c   1.000
_cell.angle_alpha   90.00
_cell.angle_beta   90.00
_cell.angle_gamma   90.00
#
_symmetry.space_group_name_H-M   'P 1'
#
loop_
_entity.id
_entity.type
_entity.pdbx_description
1 polymer ?
#
loop_
_entity_poly.entity_id
_entity_poly.type
_entity_poly.pdbx_seq_one_letter_code
_entity_poly.pdbx_strand_id
1 'polypeptide(L)'
;MEKIERRLVICEVCGAVIGTEDHMRWVGEKLGALVYGNPMLLLSSLMERGLVERLAPMGRLEDITRGDRIRVSCPRCRRLTVIKS
;
A
#
# COMPACT_ATOMS: atom_id res chain seq x y z
N MET A 1 31.51 7.80 -1.12
CA MET A 1 30.34 6.95 -1.37
C MET A 1 29.13 7.69 -0.84
N GLU A 2 28.27 8.19 -1.73
CA GLU A 2 27.06 8.91 -1.33
C GLU A 2 25.98 7.89 -0.93
N LYS A 3 25.36 8.07 0.24
CA LYS A 3 24.25 7.23 0.71
C LYS A 3 22.97 8.07 0.66
N ILE A 4 21.92 7.52 0.07
CA ILE A 4 20.61 8.16 -0.03
C ILE A 4 19.65 7.39 0.87
N GLU A 5 19.15 8.06 1.90
CA GLU A 5 18.13 7.51 2.80
C GLU A 5 16.74 7.86 2.30
N ARG A 6 15.80 6.91 2.41
CA ARG A 6 14.42 7.05 1.94
C ARG A 6 13.47 6.35 2.90
N ARG A 7 12.25 6.87 3.02
CA ARG A 7 11.19 6.20 3.78
C ARG A 7 10.64 5.02 2.99
N LEU A 8 10.60 3.87 3.64
CA LEU A 8 10.15 2.61 3.05
C LEU A 8 8.64 2.45 3.18
N VAL A 9 8.04 1.94 2.12
CA VAL A 9 6.67 1.46 2.13
C VAL A 9 6.70 -0.04 2.41
N ILE A 10 6.10 -0.42 3.54
CA ILE A 10 6.08 -1.78 4.04
C ILE A 10 4.70 -2.38 3.84
N CYS A 11 4.66 -3.67 3.48
CA CYS A 11 3.42 -4.42 3.41
C CYS A 11 2.83 -4.61 4.81
N GLU A 12 1.62 -4.12 5.02
CA GLU A 12 0.87 -4.21 6.28
C GLU A 12 0.40 -5.62 6.64
N VAL A 13 0.70 -6.63 5.80
CA VAL A 13 0.33 -8.04 6.02
C VAL A 13 1.54 -8.90 6.34
N CYS A 14 2.64 -8.76 5.60
CA CYS A 14 3.80 -9.64 5.74
C CYS A 14 5.12 -8.92 6.01
N GLY A 15 5.11 -7.60 6.19
CA GLY A 15 6.32 -6.81 6.48
C GLY A 15 7.30 -6.67 5.31
N ALA A 16 6.96 -7.17 4.11
CA ALA A 16 7.85 -7.06 2.95
C ALA A 16 8.00 -5.59 2.51
N VAL A 17 9.21 -5.21 2.11
CA VAL A 17 9.47 -3.91 1.47
C VAL A 17 8.82 -3.91 0.09
N ILE A 18 7.95 -2.93 -0.17
CA ILE A 18 7.28 -2.75 -1.46
C ILE A 18 8.07 -1.75 -2.32
N GLY A 19 8.61 -0.71 -1.70
CA GLY A 19 9.34 0.36 -2.37
C GLY A 19 9.57 1.53 -1.41
N THR A 20 9.73 2.73 -1.97
CA THR A 20 9.86 3.97 -1.21
C THR A 20 8.61 4.83 -1.34
N GLU A 21 8.36 5.70 -0.36
CA GLU A 21 7.23 6.64 -0.42
C GLU A 21 7.30 7.53 -1.65
N ASP A 22 8.50 8.03 -1.98
CA ASP A 22 8.70 8.90 -3.14
C ASP A 22 8.35 8.20 -4.45
N HIS A 23 8.66 6.90 -4.58
CA HIS A 23 8.29 6.13 -5.75
C HIS A 23 6.77 5.97 -5.84
N MET A 24 6.09 5.72 -4.72
CA MET A 24 4.64 5.58 -4.70
C MET A 24 3.94 6.90 -5.07
N ARG A 25 4.45 8.03 -4.56
CA ARG A 25 3.96 9.36 -4.92
C ARG A 25 4.16 9.63 -6.41
N TRP A 26 5.35 9.38 -6.94
CA TRP A 26 5.65 9.55 -8.36
C TRP A 26 4.73 8.70 -9.24
N VAL A 27 4.47 7.43 -8.87
CA VAL A 27 3.51 6.57 -9.58
C VAL A 27 2.10 7.16 -9.52
N GLY A 28 1.67 7.64 -8.35
CA GLY A 28 0.37 8.29 -8.17
C GLY A 28 0.20 9.52 -9.07
N GLU A 29 1.21 10.39 -9.12
CA GLU A 29 1.23 11.56 -9.99
C GLU A 29 1.17 11.18 -11.47
N LYS A 30 1.92 10.14 -11.89
CA LYS A 30 1.92 9.65 -13.28
C LYS A 30 0.59 9.04 -13.70
N LEU A 31 -0.10 8.36 -12.79
CA LEU A 31 -1.40 7.75 -13.06
C LEU A 31 -2.55 8.77 -13.01
N GLY A 32 -2.41 9.88 -12.29
CA GLY A 32 -3.42 10.92 -12.17
C GLY A 32 -4.77 10.35 -11.69
N ALA A 33 -5.83 10.55 -12.47
CA ALA A 33 -7.16 10.05 -12.13
C ALA A 33 -7.26 8.50 -12.11
N LEU A 34 -6.33 7.77 -12.72
CA LEU A 34 -6.36 6.30 -12.69
C LEU A 34 -6.02 5.73 -11.31
N VAL A 35 -5.42 6.54 -10.42
CA VAL A 35 -5.16 6.17 -9.02
C VAL A 35 -6.43 5.71 -8.30
N TYR A 36 -7.57 6.32 -8.60
CA TYR A 36 -8.86 5.99 -7.97
C TYR A 36 -9.35 4.56 -8.31
N GLY A 37 -8.81 3.93 -9.36
CA GLY A 37 -9.08 2.53 -9.71
C GLY A 37 -8.25 1.51 -8.92
N ASN A 38 -7.23 1.96 -8.19
CA ASN A 38 -6.40 1.10 -7.35
C ASN A 38 -6.64 1.45 -5.86
N PRO A 39 -7.32 0.58 -5.09
CA PRO A 39 -7.66 0.86 -3.70
C PRO A 39 -6.46 1.24 -2.80
N MET A 40 -5.29 0.64 -3.04
CA MET A 40 -4.08 0.93 -2.27
C MET A 40 -3.53 2.33 -2.58
N LEU A 41 -3.46 2.69 -3.87
CA LEU A 41 -2.98 4.01 -4.29
C LEU A 41 -3.96 5.11 -3.89
N LEU A 42 -5.27 4.83 -3.98
CA LEU A 42 -6.32 5.70 -3.45
C LEU A 42 -6.11 5.98 -1.96
N LEU A 43 -6.02 4.93 -1.14
CA LEU A 43 -5.80 5.08 0.30
C LEU A 43 -4.51 5.85 0.60
N SER A 44 -3.44 5.55 -0.13
CA SER A 44 -2.15 6.25 0.02
C SER A 44 -2.27 7.74 -0.30
N SER A 45 -2.98 8.10 -1.38
CA SER A 45 -3.22 9.51 -1.74
C SER A 45 -4.08 10.24 -0.70
N LEU A 46 -5.09 9.57 -0.13
CA LEU A 46 -5.92 10.15 0.93
C LEU A 46 -5.14 10.36 2.23
N MET A 47 -4.27 9.41 2.60
CA MET A 47 -3.38 9.54 3.76
C MET A 47 -2.38 10.70 3.58
N GLU A 48 -1.76 10.84 2.39
CA GLU A 48 -0.85 11.97 2.12
C GLU A 48 -1.56 13.34 2.22
N ARG A 49 -2.86 13.39 1.92
CA ARG A 49 -3.69 14.60 2.04
C ARG A 49 -4.24 14.84 3.45
N GLY A 50 -3.94 13.96 4.41
CA GLY A 50 -4.47 14.04 5.78
C GLY A 50 -5.98 13.81 5.87
N LEU A 51 -6.58 13.19 4.85
CA LEU A 51 -8.04 12.93 4.80
C LEU A 51 -8.43 11.63 5.48
N VAL A 52 -7.46 10.73 5.71
CA VAL A 52 -7.65 9.43 6.35
C VAL A 52 -6.46 9.14 7.25
N GLU A 53 -6.72 8.64 8.45
CA GLU A 53 -5.70 8.16 9.37
C GLU A 53 -5.45 6.66 9.20
N ARG A 54 -4.21 6.23 9.48
CA ARG A 54 -3.85 4.81 9.45
C ARG A 54 -4.33 4.15 10.74
N LEU A 55 -5.50 3.50 10.69
CA LEU A 55 -6.20 3.01 11.89
C LEU A 55 -5.99 1.53 12.23
N ALA A 56 -5.44 0.72 11.33
CA ALA A 56 -5.45 -0.74 11.51
C ALA A 56 -4.08 -1.33 11.89
N PRO A 57 -4.02 -2.28 12.86
CA PRO A 57 -2.82 -3.07 13.11
C PRO A 57 -2.47 -3.92 11.89
N MET A 58 -1.19 -4.33 11.79
CA MET A 58 -0.74 -5.25 10.75
C MET A 58 -1.64 -6.49 10.70
N GLY A 59 -2.14 -6.81 9.51
CA GLY A 59 -2.92 -8.02 9.29
C GLY A 59 -2.03 -9.26 9.34
N ARG A 60 -2.58 -10.39 9.75
CA ARG A 60 -1.93 -11.71 9.63
C ARG A 60 -2.25 -12.33 8.28
N LEU A 61 -1.31 -13.09 7.72
CA LEU A 61 -1.46 -13.67 6.38
C LEU A 61 -2.48 -14.82 6.34
N GLU A 62 -2.73 -15.40 7.51
CA GLU A 62 -3.71 -16.44 7.79
C GLU A 62 -5.14 -15.87 7.76
N ASP A 63 -5.31 -14.62 8.19
CA ASP A 63 -6.60 -13.94 8.40
C ASP A 63 -6.96 -12.98 7.24
N ILE A 64 -6.28 -13.08 6.10
CA ILE A 64 -6.48 -12.14 4.98
C ILE A 64 -7.85 -12.34 4.31
N THR A 65 -8.60 -11.26 4.19
CA THR A 65 -9.95 -11.22 3.62
C THR A 65 -9.99 -10.38 2.34
N ARG A 66 -11.15 -10.38 1.66
CA ARG A 66 -11.42 -9.45 0.54
C ARG A 66 -11.28 -7.98 0.94
N GLY A 67 -11.62 -7.64 2.18
CA GLY A 67 -11.56 -6.28 2.71
C GLY A 67 -10.14 -5.72 2.73
N ASP A 68 -9.15 -6.59 2.91
CA ASP A 68 -7.75 -6.19 2.99
C ASP A 68 -7.15 -5.71 1.65
N ARG A 69 -7.92 -5.76 0.55
CA ARG A 69 -7.51 -5.21 -0.76
C ARG A 69 -7.22 -3.71 -0.76
N ILE A 70 -7.75 -2.99 0.23
CA ILE A 70 -7.54 -1.54 0.41
C ILE A 70 -6.22 -1.23 1.12
N ARG A 71 -5.66 -2.18 1.87
CA ARG A 71 -4.42 -2.02 2.64
C ARG A 71 -3.21 -1.84 1.73
N VAL A 72 -2.16 -1.24 2.29
CA VAL A 72 -0.85 -1.19 1.65
C VAL A 72 -0.23 -2.58 1.71
N SER A 73 -0.33 -3.31 0.59
CA SER A 73 0.06 -4.73 0.51
C SER A 73 0.91 -5.04 -0.73
N CYS A 74 1.85 -5.98 -0.59
CA CYS A 74 2.68 -6.43 -1.70
C CYS A 74 1.84 -7.24 -2.71
N PRO A 75 2.31 -7.43 -3.96
CA PRO A 75 1.56 -8.16 -4.99
C PRO A 75 1.11 -9.56 -4.56
N ARG A 76 1.95 -10.26 -3.76
CA ARG A 76 1.64 -11.58 -3.20
C ARG A 76 0.43 -11.52 -2.26
N CYS A 77 0.47 -10.69 -1.23
CA CYS A 77 -0.62 -10.56 -0.27
C CYS A 77 -1.89 -10.02 -0.93
N ARG A 78 -1.75 -9.06 -1.85
CA ARG A 78 -2.89 -8.54 -2.62
C ARG A 78 -3.59 -9.63 -3.42
N ARG A 79 -2.84 -10.54 -4.06
CA ARG A 79 -3.42 -11.69 -4.78
C ARG A 79 -4.18 -12.63 -3.84
N LEU A 80 -3.68 -12.85 -2.62
CA LEU A 80 -4.35 -13.71 -1.63
C LEU A 80 -5.71 -13.17 -1.20
N THR A 81 -5.93 -11.85 -1.20
CA THR A 81 -7.27 -11.26 -0.93
C THR A 81 -8.34 -11.75 -1.90
N VAL A 82 -7.97 -12.21 -3.11
CA VAL A 82 -8.91 -12.73 -4.11
C VAL A 82 -9.03 -14.25 -4.02
N ILE A 83 -7.94 -14.94 -3.72
CA ILE A 83 -7.86 -16.42 -3.75
C ILE A 83 -8.42 -17.05 -2.47
N LYS A 84 -8.19 -16.44 -1.30
CA LYS A 84 -8.64 -16.95 0.00
C LYS A 84 -10.02 -16.43 0.43
N SER A 85 -10.67 -15.63 -0.43
CA SER A 85 -11.98 -15.03 -0.17
C SER A 85 -13.14 -16.00 -0.31
#